data_AF-A0A656HD88-F1
#
_entry.id   AF-A0A656HD88-F1
#
_cell.length_a   1.000
_cell.length_b   1.000
_cell.length_c   1.000
_cell.angle_alpha   90.00
_cell.angle_beta   90.00
_cell.angle_gamma   90.00
#
_symmetry.space_group_name_H-M   'P 1'
#
loop_
_entity.id
_entity.type
_entity.pdbx_description
1 polymer ?
#
loop_
_entity_poly.entity_id
_entity_poly.type
_entity_poly.pdbx_seq_one_letter_code
_entity_poly.pdbx_strand_id
1 'polypeptide(L)'
;MPTISISADSRAAVKARILELNRLAQEADAQMRSALTAHNPDAANQWRQRRDGYNLEVKKLTDWLNNPTSTPPNLGSGNASAPVGLTAEEEKRLAKLPFDIKFAEQQLARGDTRYQAILQNLRAELAELQRKQAGSTGGSNNPVDPVVSMTPEEIKKRLTELPYKIQYAEKMLAEYRRFNNAQKITEWAQELQNLEMEQARLNRWVTSNTGSTSGGGSSSSAGNTGSNSSAGGNAGNIGNTGSSGSAGSTGGNTGNSVSSGDFVTTTANTFNTNGSQDFAHNAILTELLANQYSTANMRNDPNARAYDAVRQNSGQPLHWIRNQQQAETLFNSLPAAGNLERRRFPRLNLTGMRSGQNFFVRDFMQIYSKGDLSIANTVVIDDTVFSAFAQDFDKLVSRINEYQKQHGRTFRVFPFLQIAHRDAFQLIPEPMNGVDRFGGAQMRNVSISGNVVFSDGALQGIFATDGAFRNLHIRSNSLQIGGEHTISISGMLSGSIMGNSDINNNPLASNKIALYPLRLGGGTNIYVLGFRNKPALNPADVSYYQYEDILGVPAARDFRRQITPETAARGGIFYSNVDMLELQSLLQRRKPQTTPQWREAIAELARAGFAQQVTS
;
A
#
# COMPACT_ATOMS: atom_id res chain seq x y z
N MET A 1 37.98 -30.65 35.01
CA MET A 1 36.96 -30.65 33.94
C MET A 1 35.82 -31.55 34.40
N PRO A 2 34.62 -31.03 34.72
CA PRO A 2 33.50 -31.88 35.08
C PRO A 2 33.00 -32.64 33.84
N THR A 3 33.00 -33.96 33.92
CA THR A 3 32.45 -34.84 32.89
C THR A 3 30.93 -34.80 32.98
N ILE A 4 30.28 -34.06 32.09
CA ILE A 4 28.81 -34.00 32.03
C ILE A 4 28.31 -35.32 31.44
N SER A 5 27.65 -36.16 32.24
CA SER A 5 27.03 -37.39 31.75
C SER A 5 25.70 -37.06 31.07
N ILE A 6 25.69 -37.05 29.74
CA ILE A 6 24.46 -36.95 28.95
C ILE A 6 23.72 -38.29 29.05
N SER A 7 22.43 -38.26 29.43
CA SER A 7 21.64 -39.50 29.60
C SER A 7 21.53 -40.29 28.29
N ALA A 8 21.61 -41.62 28.38
CA ALA A 8 21.43 -42.52 27.23
C ALA A 8 20.08 -42.28 26.52
N ASP A 9 19.05 -41.90 27.29
CA ASP A 9 17.70 -41.60 26.82
C ASP A 9 17.65 -40.41 25.85
N SER A 10 18.48 -39.38 26.09
CA SER A 10 18.55 -38.21 25.21
C SER A 10 19.13 -38.58 23.83
N ARG A 11 20.13 -39.47 23.78
CA ARG A 11 20.72 -39.93 22.51
C ARG A 11 19.76 -40.83 21.75
N ALA A 12 18.98 -41.67 22.44
CA ALA A 12 17.98 -42.53 21.82
C ALA A 12 16.85 -41.70 21.17
N ALA A 13 16.37 -40.66 21.86
CA ALA A 13 15.35 -39.76 21.33
C ALA A 13 15.85 -38.97 20.09
N VAL A 14 17.10 -38.48 20.12
CA VAL A 14 17.70 -37.81 18.95
C VAL A 14 17.83 -38.77 17.76
N LYS A 15 18.25 -40.02 17.98
CA LYS A 15 18.32 -41.04 16.91
C LYS A 15 16.94 -41.34 16.31
N ALA A 16 15.90 -41.46 17.14
CA ALA A 16 14.54 -41.68 16.67
C ALA A 16 14.03 -40.50 15.81
N ARG A 17 14.32 -39.27 16.23
CA ARG A 17 13.96 -38.07 15.46
C ARG A 17 14.71 -37.97 14.12
N ILE A 18 15.98 -38.37 14.08
CA ILE A 18 16.75 -38.45 12.82
C ILE A 18 16.10 -39.44 11.84
N LEU A 19 15.67 -40.61 12.32
CA LEU A 19 14.98 -41.61 11.48
C LEU A 19 13.67 -41.07 10.92
N GLU A 20 12.89 -40.37 11.74
CA GLU A 20 11.64 -39.73 11.31
C GLU A 20 11.87 -38.64 10.26
N LEU A 21 12.85 -37.76 10.47
CA LEU A 21 13.18 -36.69 9.51
C LEU A 21 13.72 -37.26 8.19
N ASN A 22 14.49 -38.34 8.23
CA ASN A 22 14.93 -39.05 7.02
C ASN A 22 13.75 -39.64 6.25
N ARG A 23 12.76 -40.22 6.95
CA ARG A 23 11.52 -40.72 6.33
C ARG A 23 10.75 -39.58 5.65
N LEU A 24 10.59 -38.44 6.33
CA LEU A 24 9.93 -37.25 5.79
C LEU A 24 10.67 -36.65 4.58
N ALA A 25 12.01 -36.68 4.59
CA ALA A 25 12.82 -36.25 3.45
C ALA A 25 12.60 -37.16 2.22
N GLN A 26 12.50 -38.47 2.41
CA GLN A 26 12.19 -39.42 1.33
C GLN A 26 10.78 -39.21 0.76
N GLU A 27 9.78 -38.97 1.62
CA GLU A 27 8.41 -38.66 1.19
C GLU A 27 8.36 -37.34 0.40
N ALA A 28 9.04 -36.30 0.88
CA ALA A 28 9.12 -35.02 0.17
C ALA A 28 9.81 -35.17 -1.19
N ASP A 29 10.84 -36.02 -1.31
CA ASP A 29 11.50 -36.29 -2.58
C ASP A 29 10.58 -37.07 -3.55
N ALA A 30 9.81 -38.05 -3.06
CA ALA A 30 8.81 -38.75 -3.86
C ALA A 30 7.74 -37.78 -4.39
N GLN A 31 7.22 -36.89 -3.53
CA GLN A 31 6.25 -35.87 -3.93
C GLN A 31 6.82 -34.85 -4.92
N MET A 32 8.09 -34.46 -4.76
CA MET A 32 8.80 -33.63 -5.73
C MET A 32 8.85 -34.31 -7.10
N ARG A 33 9.18 -35.61 -7.17
CA ARG A 33 9.23 -36.35 -8.43
C ARG A 33 7.84 -36.47 -9.06
N SER A 34 6.80 -36.77 -8.28
CA SER A 34 5.42 -36.79 -8.77
C SER A 34 4.99 -35.44 -9.32
N ALA A 35 5.35 -34.33 -8.68
CA ALA A 35 5.09 -32.98 -9.16
C ALA A 35 5.83 -32.67 -10.48
N LEU A 36 7.07 -33.14 -10.63
CA LEU A 36 7.84 -33.00 -11.87
C LEU A 36 7.21 -33.81 -13.02
N THR A 37 6.77 -35.05 -12.77
CA THR A 37 6.05 -35.86 -13.76
C THR A 37 4.72 -35.22 -14.17
N ALA A 38 4.06 -34.52 -13.25
CA ALA A 38 2.84 -33.76 -13.51
C ALA A 38 3.10 -32.37 -14.16
N HIS A 39 4.34 -32.05 -14.55
CA HIS A 39 4.74 -30.76 -15.11
C HIS A 39 4.37 -29.55 -14.22
N ASN A 40 4.43 -29.71 -12.89
CA ASN A 40 4.15 -28.66 -11.91
C ASN A 40 5.44 -28.20 -11.19
N PRO A 41 6.19 -27.25 -11.76
CA PRO A 41 7.48 -26.82 -11.22
C PRO A 41 7.38 -26.11 -9.86
N ASP A 42 6.27 -25.42 -9.58
CA ASP A 42 6.08 -24.72 -8.32
C ASP A 42 5.89 -25.68 -7.16
N ALA A 43 5.05 -26.71 -7.35
CA ALA A 43 4.90 -27.79 -6.37
C ALA A 43 6.22 -28.54 -6.16
N ALA A 44 6.97 -28.82 -7.24
CA ALA A 44 8.29 -29.44 -7.13
C ALA A 44 9.27 -28.59 -6.32
N ASN A 45 9.28 -27.26 -6.50
CA ASN A 45 10.13 -26.35 -5.72
C ASN A 45 9.74 -26.33 -4.23
N GLN A 46 8.45 -26.35 -3.89
CA GLN A 46 8.00 -26.41 -2.49
C GLN A 46 8.42 -27.71 -1.81
N TRP A 47 8.28 -28.86 -2.50
CA TRP A 47 8.71 -30.15 -1.96
C TRP A 47 10.23 -30.24 -1.82
N ARG A 48 10.99 -29.65 -2.75
CA ARG A 48 12.45 -29.50 -2.63
C ARG A 48 12.84 -28.73 -1.37
N GLN A 49 12.23 -27.57 -1.12
CA GLN A 49 12.51 -26.76 0.08
C GLN A 49 12.23 -27.53 1.37
N ARG A 50 11.13 -28.30 1.42
CA ARG A 50 10.80 -29.15 2.58
C ARG A 50 11.84 -30.24 2.81
N ARG A 51 12.22 -30.97 1.75
CA ARG A 51 13.28 -31.99 1.80
C ARG A 51 14.60 -31.41 2.31
N ASP A 52 15.00 -30.25 1.78
CA ASP A 52 16.25 -29.58 2.16
C ASP A 52 16.20 -29.11 3.63
N GLY A 53 15.04 -28.65 4.11
CA GLY A 53 14.81 -28.33 5.52
C GLY A 53 14.95 -29.54 6.45
N TYR A 54 14.37 -30.70 6.09
CA TYR A 54 14.53 -31.94 6.85
C TYR A 54 15.98 -32.41 6.87
N ASN A 55 16.68 -32.38 5.74
CA ASN A 55 18.09 -32.76 5.64
C ASN A 55 18.99 -31.85 6.49
N LEU A 56 18.72 -30.55 6.51
CA LEU A 56 19.45 -29.59 7.36
C LEU A 56 19.29 -29.93 8.84
N GLU A 57 18.09 -30.29 9.28
CA GLU A 57 17.82 -30.64 10.67
C GLU A 57 18.45 -32.00 11.05
N VAL A 58 18.38 -33.00 10.16
CA VAL A 58 19.12 -34.27 10.32
C VAL A 58 20.60 -34.02 10.51
N LYS A 59 21.19 -33.12 9.71
CA LYS A 59 22.60 -32.75 9.84
C LYS A 59 22.91 -32.18 11.22
N LYS A 60 22.13 -31.21 11.72
CA LYS A 60 22.31 -30.63 13.06
C LYS A 60 22.24 -31.69 14.17
N LEU A 61 21.25 -32.58 14.10
CA LEU A 61 21.07 -33.64 15.10
C LEU A 61 22.19 -34.69 15.03
N THR A 62 22.68 -34.99 13.84
CA THR A 62 23.83 -35.89 13.62
C THR A 62 25.12 -35.28 14.13
N ASP A 63 25.36 -34.00 13.85
CA ASP A 63 26.50 -33.23 14.35
C ASP A 63 26.49 -33.21 15.89
N TRP A 64 25.32 -33.04 16.51
CA TRP A 64 25.17 -33.14 17.96
C TRP A 64 25.42 -34.55 18.49
N LEU A 65 24.97 -35.62 17.81
CA LEU A 65 25.26 -37.00 18.24
C LEU A 65 26.77 -37.32 18.20
N ASN A 66 27.48 -36.78 17.21
CA ASN A 66 28.91 -36.99 17.03
C ASN A 66 29.74 -36.15 18.01
N ASN A 67 29.30 -34.91 18.28
CA ASN A 67 29.94 -33.96 19.19
C ASN A 67 28.91 -33.37 20.16
N PRO A 68 28.54 -34.12 21.23
CA PRO A 68 27.48 -33.69 22.13
C PRO A 68 27.90 -32.43 22.90
N THR A 69 27.20 -31.33 22.67
CA THR A 69 27.29 -30.13 23.50
C THR A 69 26.45 -30.30 24.77
N SER A 70 26.71 -29.52 25.82
CA SER A 70 26.10 -29.66 27.15
C SER A 70 24.57 -29.46 27.20
N THR A 71 23.93 -29.04 26.12
CA THR A 71 22.48 -28.88 26.03
C THR A 71 21.94 -29.76 24.89
N PRO A 72 21.05 -30.73 25.16
CA PRO A 72 20.36 -31.48 24.12
C PRO A 72 19.54 -30.54 23.24
N PRO A 73 19.50 -30.76 21.91
CA PRO A 73 18.60 -30.02 21.03
C PRO A 73 17.16 -30.21 21.50
N ASN A 74 16.36 -29.15 21.48
CA ASN A 74 14.96 -29.19 21.92
C ASN A 74 14.15 -30.09 20.97
N LEU A 75 13.96 -31.35 21.35
CA LEU A 75 13.13 -32.32 20.69
C LEU A 75 11.67 -32.05 21.10
N GLY A 76 10.96 -31.19 20.38
CA GLY A 76 9.56 -30.87 20.68
C GLY A 76 8.74 -32.14 20.96
N SER A 77 8.13 -32.23 22.15
CA SER A 77 7.49 -33.44 22.63
C SER A 77 6.15 -33.69 21.93
N GLY A 78 6.11 -34.69 21.04
CA GLY A 78 4.88 -35.31 20.55
C GLY A 78 4.86 -36.77 20.97
N ASN A 79 4.17 -37.10 22.06
CA ASN A 79 4.01 -38.47 22.52
C ASN A 79 2.85 -39.12 21.75
N ALA A 80 3.14 -40.22 21.05
CA ALA A 80 2.19 -40.94 20.20
C ALA A 80 1.30 -41.88 21.04
N SER A 81 0.02 -41.52 21.16
CA SER A 81 -1.08 -42.48 21.26
C SER A 81 -1.92 -42.29 20.00
N ALA A 82 -2.19 -43.36 19.25
CA ALA A 82 -2.93 -43.28 17.98
C ALA A 82 -4.27 -42.56 18.20
N PRO A 83 -4.54 -41.44 17.51
CA PRO A 83 -5.77 -40.70 17.74
C PRO A 83 -6.94 -41.40 17.02
N VAL A 84 -8.01 -41.63 17.77
CA VAL A 84 -9.35 -41.86 17.23
C VAL A 84 -9.87 -40.49 16.77
N GLY A 85 -9.40 -40.06 15.61
CA GLY A 85 -9.70 -38.76 15.01
C GLY A 85 -9.19 -38.69 13.57
N LEU A 86 -9.64 -37.69 12.82
CA LEU A 86 -9.12 -37.44 11.47
C LEU A 86 -7.62 -37.16 11.58
N THR A 87 -6.83 -37.75 10.70
CA THR A 87 -5.42 -37.35 10.53
C THR A 87 -5.34 -35.89 10.06
N ALA A 88 -4.21 -35.21 10.28
CA ALA A 88 -4.03 -33.83 9.82
C ALA A 88 -4.22 -33.68 8.30
N GLU A 89 -3.90 -34.73 7.54
CA GLU A 89 -4.12 -34.85 6.11
C GLU A 89 -5.61 -35.00 5.79
N GLU A 90 -6.36 -35.81 6.54
CA GLU A 90 -7.81 -35.92 6.40
C GLU A 90 -8.55 -34.65 6.81
N GLU A 91 -8.08 -33.90 7.82
CA GLU A 91 -8.64 -32.59 8.18
C GLU A 91 -8.41 -31.55 7.07
N LYS A 92 -7.20 -31.49 6.51
CA LYS A 92 -6.91 -30.65 5.34
C LYS A 92 -7.73 -31.07 4.13
N ARG A 93 -7.93 -32.38 3.93
CA ARG A 93 -8.74 -32.92 2.83
C ARG A 93 -10.20 -32.56 3.01
N LEU A 94 -10.74 -32.71 4.23
CA LEU A 94 -12.10 -32.33 4.59
C LEU A 94 -12.35 -30.83 4.35
N ALA A 95 -11.39 -29.97 4.69
CA ALA A 95 -11.47 -28.53 4.42
C ALA A 95 -11.44 -28.18 2.91
N LYS A 96 -10.76 -28.99 2.09
CA LYS A 96 -10.63 -28.77 0.63
C LYS A 96 -11.82 -29.32 -0.18
N LEU A 97 -12.47 -30.38 0.29
CA LEU A 97 -13.54 -31.07 -0.43
C LEU A 97 -14.71 -30.17 -0.90
N PRO A 98 -15.20 -29.20 -0.11
CA PRO A 98 -16.25 -28.29 -0.57
C PRO A 98 -15.89 -27.49 -1.83
N PHE A 99 -14.60 -27.11 -1.98
CA PHE A 99 -14.13 -26.41 -3.17
C PHE A 99 -14.05 -27.33 -4.38
N ASP A 100 -13.48 -28.53 -4.21
CA ASP A 100 -13.37 -29.53 -5.28
C ASP A 100 -14.75 -29.96 -5.80
N ILE A 101 -15.74 -30.09 -4.90
CA ILE A 101 -17.15 -30.36 -5.25
C ILE A 101 -17.75 -29.22 -6.07
N LYS A 102 -17.61 -27.97 -5.62
CA LYS A 102 -18.17 -26.80 -6.32
C LYS A 102 -17.54 -26.59 -7.70
N PHE A 103 -16.25 -26.91 -7.84
CA PHE A 103 -15.58 -26.92 -9.13
C PHE A 103 -16.16 -27.99 -10.06
N ALA A 104 -16.32 -29.23 -9.57
CA ALA A 104 -16.90 -30.32 -10.35
C ALA A 104 -18.35 -30.03 -10.77
N GLU A 105 -19.17 -29.42 -9.91
CA GLU A 105 -20.52 -28.96 -10.23
C GLU A 105 -20.53 -27.89 -11.33
N GLN A 106 -19.59 -26.95 -11.28
CA GLN A 106 -19.47 -25.91 -12.31
C GLN A 106 -19.06 -26.47 -13.67
N GLN A 107 -18.20 -27.48 -13.72
CA GLN A 107 -17.84 -28.14 -14.98
C GLN A 107 -19.00 -28.97 -15.53
N LEU A 108 -19.75 -29.66 -14.66
CA LEU A 108 -20.94 -30.40 -15.07
C LEU A 108 -22.03 -29.47 -15.62
N ALA A 109 -22.23 -28.29 -15.01
CA ALA A 109 -23.15 -27.26 -15.50
C ALA A 109 -22.74 -26.67 -16.87
N ARG A 110 -21.48 -26.81 -17.26
CA ARG A 110 -20.95 -26.43 -18.59
C ARG A 110 -21.03 -27.57 -19.61
N GLY A 111 -21.62 -28.71 -19.23
CA GLY A 111 -21.84 -29.86 -20.12
C GLY A 111 -20.72 -30.90 -20.11
N ASP A 112 -19.69 -30.80 -19.26
CA ASP A 112 -18.65 -31.84 -19.17
C ASP A 112 -19.11 -33.00 -18.25
N THR A 113 -19.73 -34.01 -18.87
CA THR A 113 -20.33 -35.16 -18.17
C THR A 113 -19.31 -36.06 -17.47
N ARG A 114 -18.00 -35.94 -17.76
CA ARG A 114 -16.95 -36.69 -17.06
C ARG A 114 -16.87 -36.32 -15.58
N TYR A 115 -17.30 -35.11 -15.21
CA TYR A 115 -17.33 -34.66 -13.82
C TYR A 115 -18.47 -35.26 -13.01
N GLN A 116 -19.41 -35.98 -13.62
CA GLN A 116 -20.51 -36.62 -12.91
C GLN A 116 -20.00 -37.72 -11.96
N ALA A 117 -19.10 -38.59 -12.43
CA ALA A 117 -18.48 -39.64 -11.61
C ALA A 117 -17.53 -39.04 -10.54
N ILE A 118 -16.79 -37.99 -10.90
CA ILE A 118 -15.89 -37.28 -9.99
C ILE A 118 -16.68 -36.64 -8.84
N LEU A 119 -17.80 -36.00 -9.16
CA LEU A 119 -18.67 -35.37 -8.16
C LEU A 119 -19.27 -36.39 -7.18
N GLN A 120 -19.65 -37.58 -7.66
CA GLN A 120 -20.12 -38.66 -6.79
C GLN A 120 -19.02 -39.15 -5.83
N ASN A 121 -17.80 -39.34 -6.32
CA ASN A 121 -16.67 -39.76 -5.49
C ASN A 121 -16.29 -38.71 -4.43
N LEU A 122 -16.25 -37.43 -4.80
CA LEU A 122 -15.95 -36.34 -3.87
C LEU A 122 -17.02 -36.19 -2.78
N ARG A 123 -18.30 -36.38 -3.12
CA ARG A 123 -19.40 -36.36 -2.14
C ARG A 123 -19.35 -37.58 -1.21
N ALA A 124 -18.98 -38.75 -1.73
CA ALA A 124 -18.80 -39.95 -0.91
C ALA A 124 -17.61 -39.80 0.07
N GLU A 125 -16.48 -39.24 -0.40
CA GLU A 125 -15.31 -38.94 0.41
C GLU A 125 -15.65 -37.94 1.53
N LEU A 126 -16.39 -36.87 1.20
CA LEU A 126 -16.86 -35.89 2.20
C LEU A 126 -17.73 -36.56 3.28
N ALA A 127 -18.68 -37.41 2.88
CA ALA A 127 -19.56 -38.10 3.81
C ALA A 127 -18.83 -39.14 4.69
N GLU A 128 -17.74 -39.74 4.20
CA GLU A 128 -16.90 -40.66 4.97
C GLU A 128 -16.07 -39.90 6.03
N LEU A 129 -15.41 -38.81 5.63
CA LEU A 129 -14.62 -37.99 6.55
C LEU A 129 -15.50 -37.32 7.62
N GLN A 130 -16.70 -36.87 7.26
CA GLN A 130 -17.68 -36.37 8.24
C GLN A 130 -18.15 -37.46 9.21
N ARG A 131 -18.29 -38.71 8.77
CA ARG A 131 -18.59 -39.85 9.66
C ARG A 131 -17.43 -40.16 10.61
N LYS A 132 -16.18 -40.12 10.13
CA LYS A 132 -14.99 -40.27 10.97
C LYS A 132 -14.88 -39.13 12.00
N GLN A 133 -15.21 -37.90 11.60
CA GLN A 133 -15.26 -36.74 12.50
C GLN A 133 -16.34 -36.91 13.59
N ALA A 134 -17.52 -37.40 13.22
CA ALA A 134 -18.62 -37.63 14.16
C ALA A 134 -18.33 -38.80 15.13
N GLY A 135 -17.71 -39.88 14.66
CA GLY A 135 -17.31 -41.03 15.49
C GLY A 135 -16.26 -40.71 16.55
N SER A 136 -15.51 -39.61 16.40
CA SER A 136 -14.53 -39.12 17.38
C SER A 136 -15.16 -38.49 18.64
N THR A 137 -16.47 -38.17 18.62
CA THR A 137 -17.17 -37.49 19.73
C THR A 137 -17.96 -38.40 20.67
N GLY A 138 -17.89 -39.72 20.47
CA GLY A 138 -18.55 -40.73 21.31
C GLY A 138 -17.80 -41.06 22.60
N GLY A 139 -17.45 -40.05 23.41
CA GLY A 139 -16.78 -40.21 24.69
C GLY A 139 -17.09 -39.03 25.59
N SER A 140 -18.03 -39.22 26.52
CA SER A 140 -18.43 -38.26 27.56
C SER A 140 -17.21 -37.68 28.28
N ASN A 141 -16.80 -36.48 27.91
CA ASN A 141 -16.17 -35.48 28.79
C ASN A 141 -16.27 -34.11 28.10
N ASN A 142 -16.92 -33.16 28.78
CA ASN A 142 -16.96 -31.76 28.35
C ASN A 142 -15.54 -31.25 28.08
N PRO A 143 -15.23 -30.72 26.89
CA PRO A 143 -13.92 -30.16 26.63
C PRO A 143 -13.81 -28.82 27.37
N VAL A 144 -12.90 -28.78 28.33
CA VAL A 144 -12.42 -27.52 28.91
C VAL A 144 -11.50 -26.90 27.86
N ASP A 145 -12.02 -25.95 27.10
CA ASP A 145 -11.21 -25.06 26.26
C ASP A 145 -10.12 -24.40 27.12
N PRO A 146 -8.87 -24.23 26.63
CA PRO A 146 -7.88 -23.41 27.30
C PRO A 146 -8.37 -21.96 27.26
N VAL A 147 -9.08 -21.55 28.31
CA VAL A 147 -9.53 -20.19 28.52
C VAL A 147 -8.29 -19.33 28.79
N VAL A 148 -7.78 -18.70 27.74
CA VAL A 148 -7.07 -17.43 27.93
C VAL A 148 -8.07 -16.51 28.62
N SER A 149 -7.82 -16.16 29.88
CA SER A 149 -8.71 -15.32 30.70
C SER A 149 -8.81 -13.92 30.08
N MET A 150 -9.76 -13.73 29.18
CA MET A 150 -10.10 -12.41 28.67
C MET A 150 -11.10 -11.76 29.62
N THR A 151 -10.83 -10.52 29.99
CA THR A 151 -11.77 -9.68 30.72
C THR A 151 -13.02 -9.38 29.87
N PRO A 152 -14.19 -9.13 30.47
CA PRO A 152 -15.39 -8.72 29.74
C PRO A 152 -15.15 -7.52 28.81
N GLU A 153 -14.29 -6.58 29.22
CA GLU A 153 -13.90 -5.40 28.46
C GLU A 153 -13.08 -5.76 27.22
N GLU A 154 -12.14 -6.70 27.33
CA GLU A 154 -11.36 -7.22 26.19
C GLU A 154 -12.25 -7.96 25.18
N ILE A 155 -13.24 -8.70 25.67
CA ILE A 155 -14.21 -9.41 24.82
C ILE A 155 -15.08 -8.40 24.06
N LYS A 156 -15.61 -7.38 24.75
CA LYS A 156 -16.38 -6.30 24.12
C LYS A 156 -15.55 -5.55 23.08
N LYS A 157 -14.28 -5.26 23.39
CA LYS A 157 -13.34 -4.62 22.46
C LYS A 157 -13.08 -5.48 21.23
N ARG A 158 -12.77 -6.77 21.41
CA ARG A 158 -12.53 -7.69 20.29
C ARG A 158 -13.76 -7.84 19.40
N LEU A 159 -14.95 -7.97 19.98
CA LEU A 159 -16.20 -8.01 19.22
C LEU A 159 -16.47 -6.73 18.42
N THR A 160 -16.00 -5.58 18.90
CA THR A 160 -16.10 -4.30 18.18
C THR A 160 -15.11 -4.21 17.01
N GLU A 161 -13.91 -4.81 17.14
CA GLU A 161 -12.87 -4.80 16.10
C GLU A 161 -13.08 -5.86 15.00
N LEU A 162 -13.67 -7.00 15.34
CA LEU A 162 -13.80 -8.15 14.43
C LEU A 162 -14.53 -7.86 13.11
N PRO A 163 -15.66 -7.12 13.07
CA PRO A 163 -16.33 -6.78 11.83
C PRO A 163 -15.42 -6.06 10.82
N TYR A 164 -14.56 -5.15 11.30
CA TYR A 164 -13.61 -4.43 10.45
C TYR A 164 -12.49 -5.35 9.94
N LYS A 165 -11.98 -6.26 10.77
CA LYS A 165 -10.96 -7.23 10.36
C LYS A 165 -11.49 -8.22 9.32
N ILE A 166 -12.72 -8.69 9.50
CA ILE A 166 -13.43 -9.55 8.55
C ILE A 166 -13.60 -8.81 7.22
N GLN A 167 -14.14 -7.59 7.23
CA GLN A 167 -14.30 -6.78 6.02
C GLN A 167 -12.97 -6.54 5.29
N TYR A 168 -11.89 -6.32 6.03
CA TYR A 168 -10.55 -6.17 5.45
C TYR A 168 -10.05 -7.46 4.80
N ALA A 169 -10.17 -8.60 5.50
CA ALA A 169 -9.78 -9.90 4.97
C ALA A 169 -10.58 -10.28 3.71
N GLU A 170 -11.88 -9.99 3.67
CA GLU A 170 -12.72 -10.15 2.48
C GLU A 170 -12.25 -9.29 1.30
N LYS A 171 -11.90 -8.02 1.56
CA LYS A 171 -11.36 -7.11 0.55
C LYS A 171 -10.04 -7.64 -0.02
N MET A 172 -9.11 -8.05 0.84
CA MET A 172 -7.82 -8.61 0.41
C MET A 172 -8.02 -9.90 -0.38
N LEU A 173 -8.92 -10.79 0.07
CA LEU A 173 -9.25 -12.02 -0.64
C LEU A 173 -9.84 -11.73 -2.04
N ALA A 174 -10.73 -10.75 -2.15
CA ALA A 174 -11.29 -10.32 -3.44
C ALA A 174 -10.22 -9.73 -4.37
N GLU A 175 -9.30 -8.94 -3.82
CA GLU A 175 -8.19 -8.34 -4.54
C GLU A 175 -7.22 -9.41 -5.06
N TYR A 176 -6.77 -10.34 -4.22
CA TYR A 176 -5.88 -11.41 -4.66
C TYR A 176 -6.54 -12.41 -5.62
N ARG A 177 -7.86 -12.60 -5.53
CA ARG A 177 -8.63 -13.35 -6.55
C ARG A 177 -8.56 -12.67 -7.92
N ARG A 178 -8.62 -11.34 -7.99
CA ARG A 178 -8.46 -10.60 -9.25
C ARG A 178 -7.07 -10.81 -9.87
N PHE A 179 -6.05 -10.96 -9.03
CA PHE A 179 -4.66 -11.17 -9.46
C PHE A 179 -4.24 -12.64 -9.61
N ASN A 180 -5.15 -13.60 -9.42
CA ASN A 180 -4.85 -15.04 -9.46
C ASN A 180 -3.66 -15.47 -8.56
N ASN A 181 -3.44 -14.79 -7.43
CA ASN A 181 -2.36 -15.12 -6.51
C ASN A 181 -2.81 -16.25 -5.55
N ALA A 182 -2.67 -17.50 -5.98
CA ALA A 182 -3.18 -18.68 -5.27
C ALA A 182 -2.68 -18.79 -3.81
N GLN A 183 -1.42 -18.42 -3.55
CA GLN A 183 -0.85 -18.46 -2.20
C GLN A 183 -1.53 -17.43 -1.30
N LYS A 184 -1.63 -16.18 -1.74
CA LYS A 184 -2.29 -15.11 -0.96
C LYS A 184 -3.79 -15.32 -0.82
N ILE A 185 -4.45 -15.89 -1.83
CA ILE A 185 -5.85 -16.31 -1.72
C ILE A 185 -6.02 -17.33 -0.58
N THR A 186 -5.12 -18.30 -0.47
CA THR A 186 -5.18 -19.33 0.59
C THR A 186 -4.93 -18.72 1.97
N GLU A 187 -3.89 -17.88 2.09
CA GLU A 187 -3.53 -17.17 3.34
C GLU A 187 -4.69 -16.31 3.85
N TRP A 188 -5.26 -15.47 3.00
CA TRP A 188 -6.36 -14.58 3.38
C TRP A 188 -7.69 -15.31 3.57
N ALA A 189 -7.93 -16.43 2.89
CA ALA A 189 -9.09 -17.28 3.16
C ALA A 189 -9.00 -17.94 4.54
N GLN A 190 -7.80 -18.40 4.94
CA GLN A 190 -7.57 -18.96 6.27
C GLN A 190 -7.70 -17.89 7.36
N GLU A 191 -7.17 -16.69 7.14
CA GLU A 191 -7.33 -15.56 8.06
C GLU A 191 -8.80 -15.17 8.24
N LEU A 192 -9.55 -15.08 7.14
CA LEU A 192 -10.99 -14.80 7.19
C LEU A 192 -11.73 -15.85 8.04
N GLN A 193 -11.46 -17.13 7.81
CA GLN A 193 -12.07 -18.23 8.58
C GLN A 193 -11.71 -18.15 10.07
N ASN A 194 -10.45 -17.83 10.41
CA ASN A 194 -10.02 -17.67 11.80
C ASN A 194 -10.77 -16.52 12.50
N LEU A 195 -10.93 -15.39 11.81
CA LEU A 195 -11.66 -14.21 12.34
C LEU A 195 -13.15 -14.51 12.54
N GLU A 196 -13.79 -15.22 11.62
CA GLU A 196 -15.19 -15.64 11.74
C GLU A 196 -15.39 -16.63 12.91
N MET A 197 -14.48 -17.59 13.07
CA MET A 197 -14.50 -18.53 14.21
C MET A 197 -14.30 -17.80 15.54
N GLU A 198 -13.40 -16.81 15.58
CA GLU A 198 -13.20 -15.99 16.78
C GLU A 198 -14.47 -15.20 17.13
N GLN A 199 -15.11 -14.58 16.14
CA GLN A 199 -16.36 -13.85 16.34
C GLN A 199 -17.48 -14.77 16.85
N ALA A 200 -17.64 -15.95 16.28
CA ALA A 200 -18.62 -16.93 16.73
C ALA A 200 -18.34 -17.40 18.17
N ARG A 201 -17.07 -17.62 18.52
CA ARG A 201 -16.65 -18.01 19.88
C ARG A 201 -16.96 -16.93 20.91
N LEU A 202 -16.63 -15.67 20.62
CA LEU A 202 -16.88 -14.54 21.53
C LEU A 202 -18.37 -14.24 21.68
N ASN A 203 -19.15 -14.36 20.60
CA ASN A 203 -20.62 -14.22 20.67
C ASN A 203 -21.25 -15.27 21.58
N ARG A 204 -20.82 -16.55 21.48
CA ARG A 204 -21.30 -17.62 22.38
C ARG A 204 -20.99 -17.32 23.84
N TRP A 205 -19.79 -16.81 24.13
CA TRP A 205 -19.39 -16.43 25.49
C TRP A 205 -20.27 -15.31 26.07
N VAL A 206 -20.58 -14.29 25.26
CA VAL A 206 -21.48 -13.20 25.68
C VAL A 206 -22.87 -13.76 26.01
N THR A 207 -23.42 -14.62 25.14
CA THR A 207 -24.74 -15.24 25.35
C THR A 207 -24.78 -16.15 26.58
N SER A 208 -23.73 -16.93 26.85
CA SER A 208 -23.69 -17.83 28.02
C SER A 208 -23.57 -17.07 29.35
N ASN A 209 -22.88 -15.92 29.37
CA ASN A 209 -22.68 -15.15 30.60
C ASN A 209 -23.78 -14.12 30.90
N THR A 210 -24.58 -13.71 29.91
CA THR A 210 -25.74 -12.82 30.14
C THR A 210 -27.00 -13.55 30.57
N GLY A 211 -27.06 -14.89 30.46
CA GLY A 211 -28.24 -15.69 30.81
C GLY A 211 -28.43 -16.04 32.29
N SER A 212 -27.51 -15.67 33.19
CA SER A 212 -27.52 -16.09 34.61
C SER A 212 -27.89 -14.97 35.60
N THR A 213 -28.78 -14.06 35.24
CA THR A 213 -29.36 -13.10 36.20
C THR A 213 -30.89 -13.12 36.16
N SER A 214 -31.46 -14.12 36.84
CA SER A 214 -32.77 -14.05 37.50
C SER A 214 -32.50 -14.09 39.02
N GLY A 215 -32.93 -13.19 39.88
CA GLY A 215 -33.72 -11.98 39.76
C GLY A 215 -33.84 -11.33 41.14
N GLY A 216 -34.61 -10.24 41.23
CA GLY A 216 -35.13 -9.72 42.50
C GLY A 216 -34.74 -8.27 42.78
N GLY A 217 -35.72 -7.36 42.71
CA GLY A 217 -35.57 -6.00 43.21
C GLY A 217 -36.50 -4.98 42.57
N SER A 218 -37.79 -5.02 42.94
CA SER A 218 -38.67 -3.86 42.83
C SER A 218 -38.26 -2.79 43.85
N SER A 219 -38.11 -1.54 43.42
CA SER A 219 -38.51 -0.37 44.21
C SER A 219 -38.53 0.90 43.36
N SER A 220 -39.69 1.55 43.40
CA SER A 220 -40.00 2.94 43.08
C SER A 220 -39.04 3.97 43.68
N SER A 221 -38.77 5.08 42.98
CA SER A 221 -38.78 6.42 43.58
C SER A 221 -38.61 7.55 42.54
N ALA A 222 -39.53 8.50 42.64
CA ALA A 222 -39.62 9.86 42.14
C ALA A 222 -38.35 10.59 41.64
N GLY A 223 -38.51 11.20 40.46
CA GLY A 223 -38.36 12.63 40.16
C GLY A 223 -37.18 13.43 40.76
N ASN A 224 -36.36 14.01 39.87
CA ASN A 224 -36.01 15.43 40.03
C ASN A 224 -35.65 16.08 38.69
N THR A 225 -36.43 17.10 38.34
CA THR A 225 -36.14 18.16 37.37
C THR A 225 -34.94 18.99 37.80
N GLY A 226 -34.01 19.25 36.88
CA GLY A 226 -32.85 20.11 37.14
C GLY A 226 -32.25 20.64 35.85
N SER A 227 -32.89 21.67 35.31
CA SER A 227 -32.30 22.57 34.31
C SER A 227 -30.98 23.13 34.83
N ASN A 228 -29.90 23.09 34.03
CA ASN A 228 -28.94 24.17 34.08
C ASN A 228 -28.20 24.38 32.75
N SER A 229 -28.18 25.65 32.39
CA SER A 229 -27.60 26.30 31.23
C SER A 229 -26.16 26.74 31.49
N SER A 230 -25.27 26.54 30.53
CA SER A 230 -24.06 27.36 30.30
C SER A 230 -23.46 26.92 28.95
N ALA A 231 -23.51 27.68 27.86
CA ALA A 231 -22.80 28.94 27.57
C ALA A 231 -21.26 28.80 27.63
N GLY A 232 -20.61 29.06 26.49
CA GLY A 232 -19.14 29.12 26.29
C GLY A 232 -18.65 27.90 25.48
N GLY A 233 -18.38 27.95 24.19
CA GLY A 233 -17.65 28.97 23.45
C GLY A 233 -16.20 28.49 23.25
N ASN A 234 -15.90 27.83 22.13
CA ASN A 234 -14.62 28.05 21.43
C ASN A 234 -14.63 27.37 20.04
N ALA A 235 -14.64 28.19 18.99
CA ALA A 235 -14.38 27.76 17.62
C ALA A 235 -12.86 27.70 17.43
N GLY A 236 -12.29 26.50 17.55
CA GLY A 236 -10.88 26.22 17.22
C GLY A 236 -10.69 26.10 15.71
N ASN A 237 -10.48 27.24 15.06
CA ASN A 237 -10.08 27.36 13.66
C ASN A 237 -8.64 26.81 13.49
N ILE A 238 -8.48 25.56 13.06
CA ILE A 238 -7.16 24.97 12.76
C ILE A 238 -6.86 25.15 11.28
N GLY A 239 -6.21 26.26 10.96
CA GLY A 239 -5.58 26.48 9.66
C GLY A 239 -4.36 25.58 9.51
N ASN A 240 -4.49 24.49 8.75
CA ASN A 240 -3.38 23.64 8.36
C ASN A 240 -2.62 24.29 7.17
N THR A 241 -1.71 25.21 7.48
CA THR A 241 -0.75 25.74 6.50
C THR A 241 0.40 24.75 6.36
N GLY A 242 0.36 23.93 5.32
CA GLY A 242 1.52 23.19 4.82
C GLY A 242 2.57 24.17 4.30
N SER A 243 3.43 24.63 5.20
CA SER A 243 4.67 25.32 4.85
C SER A 243 5.67 24.26 4.43
N SER A 244 6.10 24.31 3.17
CA SER A 244 7.37 23.73 2.73
C SER A 244 8.51 24.54 3.37
N GLY A 245 8.60 24.48 4.69
CA GLY A 245 9.74 24.93 5.45
C GLY A 245 10.81 23.86 5.30
N SER A 246 11.76 24.12 4.40
CA SER A 246 13.08 23.50 4.50
C SER A 246 13.63 23.89 5.86
N ALA A 247 13.47 23.01 6.84
CA ALA A 247 14.14 23.12 8.12
C ALA A 247 15.62 22.86 7.84
N GLY A 248 16.33 23.94 7.50
CA GLY A 248 17.78 24.01 7.61
C GLY A 248 18.14 23.88 9.09
N SER A 249 18.13 22.65 9.58
CA SER A 249 18.79 22.30 10.83
C SER A 249 20.27 22.19 10.53
N THR A 250 20.98 23.32 10.61
CA THR A 250 22.42 23.34 10.87
C THR A 250 22.63 22.98 12.35
N GLY A 251 22.34 21.72 12.69
CA GLY A 251 22.56 21.14 14.00
C GLY A 251 23.85 20.32 13.97
N GLY A 252 24.84 20.74 14.77
CA GLY A 252 26.11 20.05 14.93
C GLY A 252 25.91 18.56 15.23
N ASN A 253 26.57 17.74 14.42
CA ASN A 253 26.60 16.29 14.50
C ASN A 253 27.35 15.87 15.78
N THR A 254 26.65 15.86 16.92
CA THR A 254 27.09 15.12 18.11
C THR A 254 26.27 13.85 18.13
N GLY A 255 26.93 12.72 17.83
CA GLY A 255 26.31 11.40 17.65
C GLY A 255 25.76 10.77 18.93
N ASN A 256 24.83 11.44 19.60
CA ASN A 256 23.99 10.79 20.59
C ASN A 256 22.89 10.04 19.84
N SER A 257 23.05 8.72 19.76
CA SER A 257 21.96 7.80 19.43
C SER A 257 20.81 8.08 20.39
N VAL A 258 19.80 8.80 19.91
CA VAL A 258 18.52 8.95 20.59
C VAL A 258 17.98 7.53 20.78
N SER A 259 17.59 7.17 22.00
CA SER A 259 17.09 5.83 22.24
C SER A 259 15.87 5.59 21.34
N SER A 260 15.69 4.38 20.81
CA SER A 260 14.56 4.07 19.92
C SER A 260 13.19 4.43 20.54
N GLY A 261 13.09 4.44 21.88
CA GLY A 261 11.90 4.88 22.62
C GLY A 261 11.63 6.38 22.54
N ASP A 262 12.67 7.20 22.52
CA ASP A 262 12.54 8.66 22.44
C ASP A 262 12.08 9.10 21.03
N PHE A 263 12.55 8.43 19.97
CA PHE A 263 12.11 8.68 18.59
C PHE A 263 10.60 8.42 18.41
N VAL A 264 10.12 7.25 18.84
CA VAL A 264 8.71 6.84 18.70
C VAL A 264 7.79 7.84 19.42
N THR A 265 8.15 8.18 20.66
CA THR A 265 7.39 9.13 21.49
C THR A 265 7.30 10.51 20.84
N THR A 266 8.44 11.05 20.40
CA THR A 266 8.53 12.39 19.78
C THR A 266 7.73 12.47 18.48
N THR A 267 7.89 11.46 17.62
CA THR A 267 7.18 11.38 16.32
C THR A 267 5.68 11.25 16.54
N ALA A 268 5.23 10.37 17.44
CA ALA A 268 3.82 10.16 17.74
C ALA A 268 3.15 11.43 18.30
N ASN A 269 3.81 12.11 19.25
CA ASN A 269 3.30 13.35 19.84
C ASN A 269 3.15 14.46 18.79
N THR A 270 4.15 14.63 17.93
CA THR A 270 4.11 15.68 16.90
C THR A 270 3.06 15.38 15.83
N PHE A 271 2.98 14.12 15.38
CA PHE A 271 1.96 13.66 14.45
C PHE A 271 0.53 13.81 15.02
N ASN A 272 0.33 13.55 16.31
CA ASN A 272 -0.98 13.76 16.94
C ASN A 272 -1.40 15.25 16.92
N THR A 273 -0.44 16.16 17.04
CA THR A 273 -0.71 17.61 17.05
C THR A 273 -1.03 18.14 15.65
N ASN A 274 -0.33 17.67 14.61
CA ASN A 274 -0.47 18.22 13.26
C ASN A 274 -1.28 17.36 12.28
N GLY A 275 -1.51 16.07 12.58
CA GLY A 275 -2.19 15.11 11.71
C GLY A 275 -1.50 14.85 10.36
N SER A 276 -0.25 15.28 10.17
CA SER A 276 0.44 15.26 8.89
C SER A 276 1.16 13.93 8.64
N GLN A 277 0.65 13.13 7.69
CA GLN A 277 1.29 11.88 7.27
C GLN A 277 2.73 12.14 6.78
N ASP A 278 2.93 13.18 5.98
CA ASP A 278 4.25 13.54 5.45
C ASP A 278 5.28 13.79 6.54
N PHE A 279 4.86 14.46 7.62
CA PHE A 279 5.73 14.68 8.76
C PHE A 279 6.18 13.35 9.36
N ALA A 280 5.23 12.46 9.69
CA ALA A 280 5.53 11.19 10.32
C ALA A 280 6.38 10.30 9.40
N HIS A 281 6.03 10.23 8.11
CA HIS A 281 6.77 9.47 7.11
C HIS A 281 8.19 9.99 6.93
N ASN A 282 8.39 11.31 6.83
CA ASN A 282 9.73 11.90 6.73
C ASN A 282 10.57 11.62 8.00
N ALA A 283 9.98 11.70 9.19
CA ALA A 283 10.67 11.36 10.43
C ALA A 283 11.17 9.90 10.43
N ILE A 284 10.32 8.96 9.99
CA ILE A 284 10.68 7.53 9.86
C ILE A 284 11.78 7.33 8.80
N LEU A 285 11.69 7.99 7.64
CA LEU A 285 12.72 7.92 6.61
C LEU A 285 14.07 8.42 7.14
N THR A 286 14.09 9.55 7.82
CA THR A 286 15.30 10.12 8.43
C THR A 286 15.91 9.15 9.44
N GLU A 287 15.09 8.58 10.33
CA GLU A 287 15.54 7.61 11.34
C GLU A 287 16.17 6.36 10.70
N LEU A 288 15.54 5.79 9.68
CA LEU A 288 16.06 4.62 8.96
C LEU A 288 17.36 4.94 8.22
N LEU A 289 17.42 6.07 7.51
CA LEU A 289 18.56 6.46 6.68
C LEU A 289 19.76 6.94 7.50
N ALA A 290 19.55 7.40 8.74
CA ALA A 290 20.62 7.74 9.67
C ALA A 290 21.22 6.51 10.35
N ASN A 291 20.41 5.46 10.57
CA ASN A 291 20.81 4.27 11.32
C ASN A 291 20.99 3.05 10.40
N GLN A 292 19.93 2.25 10.25
CA GLN A 292 19.98 0.94 9.59
C GLN A 292 20.46 1.04 8.12
N TYR A 293 20.05 2.09 7.42
CA TYR A 293 20.37 2.36 6.02
C TYR A 293 21.35 3.54 5.86
N SER A 294 22.28 3.69 6.81
CA SER A 294 23.36 4.68 6.76
C SER A 294 24.33 4.42 5.61
N THR A 295 25.05 5.45 5.16
CA THR A 295 26.05 5.31 4.07
C THR A 295 27.09 4.23 4.37
N ALA A 296 27.48 4.04 5.64
CA ALA A 296 28.40 3.00 6.05
C ALA A 296 27.82 1.59 5.86
N ASN A 297 26.56 1.39 6.26
CA ASN A 297 25.88 0.10 6.16
C ASN A 297 25.51 -0.26 4.71
N MET A 298 25.34 0.76 3.85
CA MET A 298 24.81 0.60 2.49
C MET A 298 25.87 0.66 1.40
N ARG A 299 27.16 0.66 1.77
CA ARG A 299 28.28 0.82 0.81
C ARG A 299 28.23 -0.17 -0.37
N ASN A 300 27.69 -1.36 -0.15
CA ASN A 300 27.58 -2.42 -1.16
C ASN A 300 26.13 -2.77 -1.53
N ASP A 301 25.15 -2.00 -1.06
CA ASP A 301 23.75 -2.25 -1.42
C ASP A 301 23.49 -1.73 -2.84
N PRO A 302 22.93 -2.54 -3.75
CA PRO A 302 22.62 -2.10 -5.12
C PRO A 302 21.64 -0.91 -5.18
N ASN A 303 20.91 -0.65 -4.10
CA ASN A 303 19.94 0.43 -3.98
C ASN A 303 20.49 1.69 -3.29
N ALA A 304 21.81 1.74 -2.98
CA ALA A 304 22.47 2.87 -2.31
C ALA A 304 22.05 4.24 -2.86
N ARG A 305 21.97 4.38 -4.19
CA ARG A 305 21.57 5.62 -4.87
C ARG A 305 20.17 6.10 -4.48
N ALA A 306 19.21 5.19 -4.28
CA ALA A 306 17.85 5.57 -3.88
C ALA A 306 17.80 6.08 -2.44
N TYR A 307 18.59 5.49 -1.55
CA TYR A 307 18.73 5.96 -0.17
C TYR A 307 19.45 7.32 -0.13
N ASP A 308 20.50 7.49 -0.92
CA ASP A 308 21.25 8.75 -1.01
C ASP A 308 20.39 9.91 -1.51
N ALA A 309 19.52 9.68 -2.50
CA ALA A 309 18.59 10.68 -3.00
C ALA A 309 17.69 11.22 -1.87
N VAL A 310 17.05 10.33 -1.10
CA VAL A 310 16.17 10.71 0.01
C VAL A 310 16.94 11.32 1.18
N ARG A 311 18.19 10.90 1.42
CA ARG A 311 19.03 11.46 2.50
C ARG A 311 19.39 12.92 2.23
N GLN A 312 19.62 13.30 0.97
CA GLN A 312 19.93 14.69 0.60
C GLN A 312 18.73 15.62 0.85
N ASN A 313 17.52 15.14 0.57
CA ASN A 313 16.27 15.79 0.96
C ASN A 313 15.13 14.77 0.77
N SER A 314 14.27 14.62 1.78
CA SER A 314 13.23 13.58 1.82
C SER A 314 12.13 13.74 0.75
N GLY A 315 12.07 14.90 0.08
CA GLY A 315 11.23 15.15 -1.09
C GLY A 315 11.95 15.03 -2.43
N GLN A 316 13.23 14.62 -2.46
CA GLN A 316 13.98 14.47 -3.70
C GLN A 316 13.50 13.24 -4.48
N PRO A 317 13.26 13.36 -5.79
CA PRO A 317 13.08 12.21 -6.65
C PRO A 317 14.41 11.47 -6.83
N LEU A 318 14.33 10.22 -7.26
CA LEU A 318 15.50 9.49 -7.73
C LEU A 318 16.12 10.14 -8.98
N HIS A 319 15.28 10.72 -9.86
CA HIS A 319 15.70 11.36 -11.10
C HIS A 319 15.06 12.73 -11.32
N TRP A 320 15.89 13.71 -11.70
CA TRP A 320 15.45 15.02 -12.18
C TRP A 320 15.63 15.11 -13.69
N ILE A 321 14.57 15.49 -14.40
CA ILE A 321 14.62 15.81 -15.83
C ILE A 321 14.24 17.26 -16.04
N ARG A 322 15.16 18.07 -16.58
CA ARG A 322 14.94 19.48 -16.89
C ARG A 322 14.85 19.77 -18.38
N ASN A 323 15.36 18.87 -19.20
CA ASN A 323 15.37 18.99 -20.65
C ASN A 323 15.50 17.61 -21.32
N GLN A 324 15.37 17.59 -22.65
CA GLN A 324 15.46 16.38 -23.46
C GLN A 324 16.79 15.62 -23.29
N GLN A 325 17.92 16.33 -23.23
CA GLN A 325 19.24 15.70 -23.07
C GLN A 325 19.33 14.90 -21.76
N GLN A 326 18.77 15.41 -20.67
CA GLN A 326 18.73 14.69 -19.40
C GLN A 326 17.79 13.47 -19.46
N ALA A 327 16.67 13.56 -20.17
CA ALA A 327 15.78 12.42 -20.39
C ALA A 327 16.51 11.28 -21.13
N GLU A 328 17.24 11.60 -22.21
CA GLU A 328 18.02 10.65 -22.99
C GLU A 328 19.17 10.06 -22.18
N THR A 329 19.89 10.90 -21.43
CA THR A 329 20.97 10.46 -20.54
C THR A 329 20.46 9.47 -19.51
N LEU A 330 19.31 9.76 -18.89
CA LEU A 330 18.68 8.84 -17.96
C LEU A 330 18.34 7.52 -18.65
N PHE A 331 17.60 7.58 -19.77
CA PHE A 331 17.18 6.38 -20.50
C PHE A 331 18.36 5.47 -20.86
N ASN A 332 19.47 6.05 -21.33
CA ASN A 332 20.70 5.32 -21.68
C ASN A 332 21.44 4.77 -20.45
N SER A 333 21.23 5.33 -19.27
CA SER A 333 21.85 4.88 -18.01
C SER A 333 21.04 3.79 -17.29
N LEU A 334 19.75 3.65 -17.61
CA LEU A 334 18.88 2.66 -16.99
C LEU A 334 19.18 1.26 -17.56
N PRO A 335 19.16 0.20 -16.74
CA PRO A 335 19.36 -1.16 -17.24
C PRO A 335 18.19 -1.58 -18.13
N ALA A 336 18.48 -2.36 -19.17
CA ALA A 336 17.46 -2.92 -20.05
C ALA A 336 16.52 -3.85 -19.27
N ALA A 337 15.24 -3.89 -19.65
CA ALA A 337 14.26 -4.79 -19.05
C ALA A 337 14.69 -6.26 -19.20
N GLY A 338 14.85 -6.93 -18.06
CA GLY A 338 15.38 -8.29 -17.97
C GLY A 338 14.33 -9.37 -18.22
N ASN A 339 14.78 -10.62 -18.12
CA ASN A 339 13.90 -11.79 -18.27
C ASN A 339 12.86 -11.90 -17.13
N LEU A 340 13.15 -11.31 -15.97
CA LEU A 340 12.19 -11.30 -14.87
C LEU A 340 10.97 -10.43 -15.22
N GLU A 341 11.20 -9.21 -15.70
CA GLU A 341 10.15 -8.27 -16.09
C GLU A 341 9.34 -8.81 -17.27
N ARG A 342 10.00 -9.43 -18.26
CA ARG A 342 9.34 -10.10 -19.39
C ARG A 342 8.40 -11.22 -18.94
N ARG A 343 8.82 -12.01 -17.95
CA ARG A 343 7.97 -13.07 -17.36
C ARG A 343 6.84 -12.49 -16.52
N ARG A 344 7.09 -11.39 -15.81
CA ARG A 344 6.08 -10.70 -14.98
C ARG A 344 4.99 -10.06 -15.84
N PHE A 345 5.34 -9.53 -17.01
CA PHE A 345 4.41 -8.84 -17.91
C PHE A 345 4.39 -9.48 -19.30
N PRO A 346 3.95 -10.74 -19.43
CA PRO A 346 4.09 -11.51 -20.68
C PRO A 346 3.22 -10.98 -21.83
N ARG A 347 2.22 -10.14 -21.52
CA ARG A 347 1.34 -9.49 -22.51
C ARG A 347 1.88 -8.18 -23.04
N LEU A 348 2.90 -7.63 -22.39
CA LEU A 348 3.56 -6.41 -22.83
C LEU A 348 4.73 -6.78 -23.74
N ASN A 349 4.84 -6.09 -24.87
CA ASN A 349 6.04 -6.20 -25.67
C ASN A 349 7.20 -5.45 -24.97
N LEU A 350 7.92 -6.18 -24.12
CA LEU A 350 9.15 -5.73 -23.49
C LEU A 350 10.40 -6.17 -24.27
N THR A 351 10.22 -6.63 -25.52
CA THR A 351 11.33 -6.86 -26.45
C THR A 351 11.70 -5.52 -27.10
N GLY A 352 13.00 -5.21 -27.17
CA GLY A 352 13.52 -3.93 -27.66
C GLY A 352 14.18 -3.05 -26.59
N MET A 353 14.42 -1.77 -26.92
CA MET A 353 15.05 -0.76 -26.06
C MET A 353 14.05 -0.23 -25.01
N ARG A 354 13.67 -1.06 -24.03
CA ARG A 354 13.01 -0.58 -22.80
C ARG A 354 13.99 -0.69 -21.65
N SER A 355 14.14 0.38 -20.91
CA SER A 355 15.09 0.48 -19.79
C SER A 355 14.37 0.95 -18.54
N GLY A 356 14.76 0.45 -17.38
CA GLY A 356 13.98 0.70 -16.17
C GLY A 356 14.70 0.39 -14.88
N GLN A 357 14.02 0.70 -13.78
CA GLN A 357 14.49 0.40 -12.42
C GLN A 357 13.29 -0.02 -11.58
N ASN A 358 13.53 -0.90 -10.62
CA ASN A 358 12.50 -1.48 -9.77
C ASN A 358 12.52 -1.02 -8.31
N PHE A 359 13.45 -0.13 -7.94
CA PHE A 359 13.61 0.34 -6.56
C PHE A 359 13.78 1.85 -6.49
N PHE A 360 12.90 2.51 -5.74
CA PHE A 360 12.93 3.93 -5.40
C PHE A 360 12.08 4.16 -4.14
N VAL A 361 12.46 5.11 -3.28
CA VAL A 361 11.82 5.28 -1.97
C VAL A 361 10.67 6.30 -1.99
N ARG A 362 10.84 7.42 -2.72
CA ARG A 362 9.84 8.50 -2.83
C ARG A 362 9.30 8.57 -4.25
N ASP A 363 9.64 9.64 -4.97
CA ASP A 363 9.34 9.78 -6.40
C ASP A 363 10.42 9.09 -7.22
N PHE A 364 10.01 8.40 -8.28
CA PHE A 364 10.94 7.89 -9.27
C PHE A 364 11.52 9.05 -10.10
N MET A 365 10.66 9.91 -10.64
CA MET A 365 11.08 11.00 -11.52
C MET A 365 10.24 12.27 -11.31
N GLN A 366 10.92 13.40 -11.17
CA GLN A 366 10.31 14.73 -11.36
C GLN A 366 10.83 15.36 -12.65
N ILE A 367 9.90 15.74 -13.51
CA ILE A 367 10.14 16.47 -14.75
C ILE A 367 9.92 17.94 -14.43
N TYR A 368 11.01 18.62 -14.07
CA TYR A 368 11.03 20.03 -13.71
C TYR A 368 11.55 20.84 -14.90
N SER A 369 10.65 21.25 -15.79
CA SER A 369 11.02 21.82 -17.09
C SER A 369 10.02 22.86 -17.61
N LYS A 370 10.46 23.68 -18.56
CA LYS A 370 9.57 24.51 -19.40
C LYS A 370 8.83 23.69 -20.46
N GLY A 371 9.32 22.48 -20.78
CA GLY A 371 8.75 21.67 -21.84
C GLY A 371 9.74 21.14 -22.86
N ASP A 372 9.24 20.90 -24.07
CA ASP A 372 9.98 20.47 -25.26
C ASP A 372 10.81 19.20 -25.02
N LEU A 373 10.17 18.20 -24.41
CA LEU A 373 10.82 16.93 -24.08
C LEU A 373 9.88 15.73 -24.21
N SER A 374 10.47 14.56 -24.37
CA SER A 374 9.78 13.28 -24.46
C SER A 374 10.38 12.28 -23.47
N ILE A 375 9.55 11.71 -22.61
CA ILE A 375 9.87 10.56 -21.78
C ILE A 375 9.24 9.32 -22.40
N ALA A 376 10.07 8.42 -22.93
CA ALA A 376 9.58 7.25 -23.62
C ALA A 376 10.25 5.96 -23.19
N ASN A 377 9.52 4.84 -23.37
CA ASN A 377 10.04 3.48 -23.24
C ASN A 377 10.70 3.16 -21.89
N THR A 378 10.34 3.89 -20.84
CA THR A 378 10.87 3.69 -19.49
C THR A 378 10.01 2.65 -18.74
N VAL A 379 10.65 1.76 -18.00
CA VAL A 379 10.00 0.77 -17.13
C VAL A 379 10.20 1.18 -15.67
N VAL A 380 9.11 1.51 -14.99
CA VAL A 380 9.07 1.86 -13.57
C VAL A 380 8.31 0.78 -12.84
N ILE A 381 9.02 0.03 -12.01
CA ILE A 381 8.40 -1.01 -11.17
C ILE A 381 8.67 -0.60 -9.72
N ASP A 382 7.65 -0.65 -8.89
CA ASP A 382 7.80 -0.36 -7.47
C ASP A 382 7.89 -1.65 -6.67
N ASP A 383 9.07 -2.28 -6.69
CA ASP A 383 9.34 -3.43 -5.83
C ASP A 383 9.78 -3.00 -4.42
N THR A 384 9.97 -1.70 -4.18
CA THR A 384 10.31 -1.16 -2.86
C THR A 384 9.29 -1.57 -1.81
N VAL A 385 8.00 -1.66 -2.16
CA VAL A 385 6.92 -2.08 -1.25
C VAL A 385 7.09 -3.50 -0.70
N PHE A 386 7.92 -4.34 -1.33
CA PHE A 386 8.23 -5.70 -0.88
C PHE A 386 9.62 -5.84 -0.26
N SER A 387 10.39 -4.75 -0.25
CA SER A 387 11.78 -4.77 0.21
C SER A 387 11.90 -4.82 1.74
N ALA A 388 13.09 -5.16 2.24
CA ALA A 388 13.41 -5.06 3.66
C ALA A 388 13.22 -3.62 4.18
N PHE A 389 13.53 -2.61 3.35
CA PHE A 389 13.34 -1.21 3.71
C PHE A 389 11.89 -0.87 4.06
N ALA A 390 10.93 -1.30 3.24
CA ALA A 390 9.51 -1.10 3.54
C ALA A 390 9.07 -1.84 4.81
N GLN A 391 9.59 -3.05 5.05
CA GLN A 391 9.30 -3.80 6.27
C GLN A 391 9.81 -3.09 7.53
N ASP A 392 11.02 -2.52 7.48
CA ASP A 392 11.59 -1.80 8.62
C ASP A 392 10.92 -0.44 8.84
N PHE A 393 10.46 0.21 7.77
CA PHE A 393 9.56 1.36 7.85
C PHE A 393 8.27 1.01 8.59
N ASP A 394 7.63 -0.10 8.20
CA ASP A 394 6.36 -0.55 8.79
C ASP A 394 6.49 -0.98 10.25
N LYS A 395 7.66 -1.46 10.67
CA LYS A 395 7.95 -1.71 12.10
C LYS A 395 7.92 -0.42 12.91
N LEU A 396 8.50 0.67 12.41
CA LEU A 396 8.46 1.97 13.08
C LEU A 396 7.05 2.57 13.07
N VAL A 397 6.33 2.47 11.96
CA VAL A 397 4.90 2.84 11.87
C VAL A 397 4.08 2.09 12.93
N SER A 398 4.28 0.78 13.07
CA SER A 398 3.57 -0.05 14.04
C SER A 398 3.84 0.37 15.48
N ARG A 399 5.10 0.70 15.82
CA ARG A 399 5.47 1.20 17.15
C ARG A 399 4.84 2.57 17.44
N ILE A 400 4.87 3.49 16.47
CA ILE A 400 4.22 4.80 16.59
C ILE A 400 2.72 4.64 16.81
N ASN A 401 2.05 3.81 16.02
CA ASN A 401 0.61 3.60 16.13
C ASN A 401 0.21 2.90 17.43
N GLU A 402 1.02 1.97 17.94
CA GLU A 402 0.79 1.35 19.25
C GLU A 402 0.93 2.39 20.38
N TYR A 403 1.94 3.27 20.31
CA TYR A 403 2.05 4.39 21.26
C TYR A 403 0.81 5.31 21.20
N GLN A 404 0.36 5.69 20.00
CA GLN A 404 -0.86 6.52 19.83
C GLN A 404 -2.08 5.85 20.49
N LYS A 405 -2.24 4.54 20.27
CA LYS A 405 -3.33 3.73 20.83
C LYS A 405 -3.28 3.68 22.36
N GLN A 406 -2.11 3.48 22.95
CA GLN A 406 -1.91 3.46 24.40
C GLN A 406 -2.28 4.79 25.06
N HIS A 407 -2.22 5.90 24.31
CA HIS A 407 -2.57 7.24 24.77
C HIS A 407 -3.98 7.69 24.32
N GLY A 408 -4.82 6.77 23.84
CA GLY A 408 -6.20 7.07 23.44
C GLY A 408 -6.35 7.96 22.20
N ARG A 409 -5.33 8.03 21.35
CA ARG A 409 -5.32 8.87 20.14
C ARG A 409 -5.83 8.10 18.93
N THR A 410 -6.52 8.80 18.02
CA THR A 410 -7.21 8.20 16.88
C THR A 410 -6.42 8.28 15.57
N PHE A 411 -5.48 9.22 15.46
CA PHE A 411 -4.62 9.36 14.28
C PHE A 411 -3.71 8.14 14.12
N ARG A 412 -3.59 7.66 12.88
CA ARG A 412 -2.72 6.53 12.51
C ARG A 412 -1.78 6.94 11.40
N VAL A 413 -0.50 6.63 11.58
CA VAL A 413 0.49 6.73 10.51
C VAL A 413 0.28 5.55 9.56
N PHE A 414 0.28 5.82 8.26
CA PHE A 414 0.08 4.78 7.27
C PHE A 414 1.38 3.99 6.98
N PRO A 415 1.28 2.70 6.63
CA PRO A 415 2.44 1.90 6.25
C PRO A 415 3.08 2.39 4.94
N PHE A 416 4.27 1.90 4.60
CA PHE A 416 5.05 2.31 3.43
C PHE A 416 4.26 2.15 2.13
N LEU A 417 3.46 1.10 1.99
CA LEU A 417 2.61 0.91 0.81
C LEU A 417 1.57 2.03 0.61
N GLN A 418 1.30 2.84 1.64
CA GLN A 418 0.37 3.97 1.64
C GLN A 418 1.05 5.31 1.93
N ILE A 419 2.38 5.38 1.81
CA ILE A 419 3.11 6.63 1.95
C ILE A 419 2.68 7.61 0.86
N ALA A 420 2.36 8.84 1.25
CA ALA A 420 1.98 9.89 0.32
C ALA A 420 3.18 10.36 -0.51
N HIS A 421 2.96 11.02 -1.65
CA HIS A 421 4.01 11.58 -2.52
C HIS A 421 5.05 10.54 -2.96
N ARG A 422 4.55 9.50 -3.61
CA ARG A 422 5.36 8.60 -4.42
C ARG A 422 4.81 8.65 -5.82
N ASP A 423 5.54 9.31 -6.69
CA ASP A 423 5.11 9.54 -8.06
C ASP A 423 6.05 8.82 -9.02
N ALA A 424 5.51 8.08 -9.99
CA ALA A 424 6.33 7.52 -11.06
C ALA A 424 6.86 8.66 -11.94
N PHE A 425 5.96 9.50 -12.46
CA PHE A 425 6.30 10.70 -13.22
C PHE A 425 5.52 11.90 -12.68
N GLN A 426 6.21 12.81 -11.99
CA GLN A 426 5.63 14.07 -11.56
C GLN A 426 6.03 15.21 -12.51
N LEU A 427 5.04 15.94 -13.04
CA LEU A 427 5.26 17.08 -13.91
C LEU A 427 5.23 18.38 -13.11
N ILE A 428 6.31 19.15 -13.21
CA ILE A 428 6.46 20.42 -12.50
C ILE A 428 6.95 21.50 -13.48
N PRO A 429 6.13 22.49 -13.82
CA PRO A 429 6.59 23.59 -14.66
C PRO A 429 7.72 24.38 -13.99
N GLU A 430 8.79 24.63 -14.75
CA GLU A 430 9.83 25.57 -14.34
C GLU A 430 9.27 27.00 -14.27
N PRO A 431 9.79 27.85 -13.36
CA PRO A 431 9.43 29.25 -13.33
C PRO A 431 9.67 29.93 -14.68
N MET A 432 8.67 30.68 -15.14
CA MET A 432 8.75 31.48 -16.36
C MET A 432 8.38 32.92 -16.05
N ASN A 433 9.21 33.86 -16.49
CA ASN A 433 9.01 35.29 -16.23
C ASN A 433 8.81 35.59 -14.73
N GLY A 434 9.52 34.91 -13.82
CA GLY A 434 9.39 35.13 -12.38
C GLY A 434 8.09 34.61 -11.74
N VAL A 435 7.26 33.88 -12.50
CA VAL A 435 6.09 33.15 -11.99
C VAL A 435 6.46 31.68 -11.87
N ASP A 436 6.22 31.07 -10.71
CA ASP A 436 6.46 29.66 -10.48
C ASP A 436 5.21 28.78 -10.78
N ARG A 437 5.32 27.48 -10.53
CA ARG A 437 4.21 26.52 -10.68
C ARG A 437 2.95 26.91 -9.90
N PHE A 438 3.08 27.55 -8.74
CA PHE A 438 1.94 27.93 -7.91
C PHE A 438 1.21 29.17 -8.45
N GLY A 439 1.89 29.97 -9.29
CA GLY A 439 1.31 31.07 -10.06
C GLY A 439 0.81 30.67 -11.45
N GLY A 440 0.76 29.37 -11.75
CA GLY A 440 0.30 28.87 -13.05
C GLY A 440 1.35 28.97 -14.15
N ALA A 441 2.65 28.85 -13.83
CA ALA A 441 3.68 28.67 -14.86
C ALA A 441 3.31 27.52 -15.82
N GLN A 442 3.60 27.70 -17.11
CA GLN A 442 3.27 26.71 -18.14
C GLN A 442 4.45 25.78 -18.46
N MET A 443 4.16 24.50 -18.63
CA MET A 443 5.01 23.51 -19.30
C MET A 443 4.39 23.14 -20.65
N ARG A 444 5.20 23.02 -21.71
CA ARG A 444 4.70 22.82 -23.08
C ARG A 444 5.32 21.68 -23.85
N ASN A 445 4.62 21.14 -24.84
CA ASN A 445 5.18 20.19 -25.82
C ASN A 445 5.88 19.00 -25.14
N VAL A 446 5.21 18.43 -24.13
CA VAL A 446 5.73 17.27 -23.39
C VAL A 446 5.01 16.02 -23.86
N SER A 447 5.80 14.98 -24.15
CA SER A 447 5.28 13.65 -24.46
C SER A 447 5.72 12.63 -23.41
N ILE A 448 4.79 11.82 -22.91
CA ILE A 448 5.05 10.67 -22.03
C ILE A 448 4.47 9.45 -22.72
N SER A 449 5.30 8.62 -23.33
CA SER A 449 4.82 7.56 -24.21
C SER A 449 5.51 6.21 -24.13
N GLY A 450 4.75 5.13 -24.32
CA GLY A 450 5.33 3.79 -24.38
C GLY A 450 5.95 3.30 -23.07
N ASN A 451 5.68 3.97 -21.94
CA ASN A 451 6.24 3.60 -20.64
C ASN A 451 5.45 2.45 -19.99
N VAL A 452 6.08 1.76 -19.04
CA VAL A 452 5.41 0.80 -18.14
C VAL A 452 5.55 1.33 -16.72
N VAL A 453 4.43 1.42 -16.00
CA VAL A 453 4.42 1.78 -14.59
C VAL A 453 3.64 0.73 -13.81
N PHE A 454 4.30 0.09 -12.85
CA PHE A 454 3.70 -0.95 -12.01
C PHE A 454 3.97 -0.70 -10.53
N SER A 455 2.93 -0.76 -9.70
CA SER A 455 3.05 -0.81 -8.24
C SER A 455 1.84 -1.48 -7.60
N ASP A 456 2.07 -2.30 -6.57
CA ASP A 456 1.00 -2.79 -5.68
C ASP A 456 0.71 -1.80 -4.54
N GLY A 457 1.56 -0.78 -4.35
CA GLY A 457 1.36 0.30 -3.39
C GLY A 457 0.60 1.49 -3.96
N ALA A 458 0.37 2.48 -3.11
CA ALA A 458 -0.31 3.75 -3.38
C ALA A 458 0.56 4.73 -4.21
N LEU A 459 1.39 4.20 -5.13
CA LEU A 459 2.13 4.98 -6.10
C LEU A 459 1.16 5.80 -6.96
N GLN A 460 1.49 7.05 -7.25
CA GLN A 460 0.81 7.86 -8.26
C GLN A 460 1.53 7.65 -9.60
N GLY A 461 0.79 7.43 -10.68
CA GLY A 461 1.40 7.11 -11.98
C GLY A 461 1.97 8.36 -12.63
N ILE A 462 1.15 9.04 -13.44
CA ILE A 462 1.51 10.29 -14.11
C ILE A 462 0.74 11.42 -13.47
N PHE A 463 1.46 12.32 -12.80
CA PHE A 463 0.88 13.22 -11.83
C PHE A 463 1.33 14.66 -12.00
N ALA A 464 0.40 15.60 -11.80
CA ALA A 464 0.70 17.02 -11.72
C ALA A 464 -0.34 17.74 -10.85
N THR A 465 0.08 18.41 -9.78
CA THR A 465 -0.83 19.13 -8.88
C THR A 465 -1.00 20.59 -9.23
N ASP A 466 0.06 21.23 -9.71
CA ASP A 466 0.16 22.68 -9.84
C ASP A 466 0.86 23.04 -11.16
N GLY A 467 0.55 24.23 -11.66
CA GLY A 467 1.00 24.70 -12.96
C GLY A 467 0.08 24.30 -14.11
N ALA A 468 0.36 24.82 -15.30
CA ALA A 468 -0.47 24.62 -16.48
C ALA A 468 0.29 23.87 -17.59
N PHE A 469 -0.41 23.02 -18.34
CA PHE A 469 0.22 22.11 -19.29
C PHE A 469 -0.40 22.27 -20.68
N ARG A 470 0.36 22.77 -21.65
CA ARG A 470 -0.08 22.99 -23.03
C ARG A 470 0.57 21.96 -23.96
N ASN A 471 -0.21 21.39 -24.87
CA ASN A 471 0.29 20.36 -25.79
C ASN A 471 0.96 19.18 -25.03
N LEU A 472 0.32 18.71 -23.97
CA LEU A 472 0.77 17.56 -23.18
C LEU A 472 0.19 16.26 -23.76
N HIS A 473 1.04 15.30 -24.08
CA HIS A 473 0.63 14.04 -24.68
C HIS A 473 1.03 12.85 -23.79
N ILE A 474 0.04 12.11 -23.29
CA ILE A 474 0.25 10.90 -22.50
C ILE A 474 -0.29 9.71 -23.29
N ARG A 475 0.59 8.98 -23.98
CA ARG A 475 0.17 8.04 -25.03
C ARG A 475 0.77 6.64 -24.89
N SER A 476 -0.03 5.61 -25.10
CA SER A 476 0.47 4.23 -25.24
C SER A 476 1.31 3.75 -24.05
N ASN A 477 1.02 4.23 -22.83
CA ASN A 477 1.65 3.75 -21.61
C ASN A 477 0.85 2.57 -21.03
N SER A 478 1.51 1.63 -20.37
CA SER A 478 0.88 0.54 -19.63
C SER A 478 1.01 0.79 -18.14
N LEU A 479 -0.10 1.07 -17.45
CA LEU A 479 -0.11 1.49 -16.05
C LEU A 479 -0.95 0.56 -15.18
N GLN A 480 -0.38 0.06 -14.10
CA GLN A 480 -1.13 -0.55 -13.00
C GLN A 480 -0.53 -0.09 -11.67
N ILE A 481 -1.31 0.66 -10.89
CA ILE A 481 -0.90 1.16 -9.58
C ILE A 481 -1.99 0.89 -8.54
N GLY A 482 -1.60 0.69 -7.29
CA GLY A 482 -2.52 0.56 -6.15
C GLY A 482 -3.12 1.89 -5.68
N GLY A 483 -2.55 3.02 -6.11
CA GLY A 483 -3.03 4.37 -5.77
C GLY A 483 -4.26 4.84 -6.55
N GLU A 484 -4.86 5.94 -6.08
CA GLU A 484 -6.01 6.59 -6.72
C GLU A 484 -5.63 7.33 -8.02
N HIS A 485 -4.40 7.85 -8.09
CA HIS A 485 -3.96 8.77 -9.13
C HIS A 485 -3.13 8.08 -10.22
N THR A 486 -3.76 7.28 -11.09
CA THR A 486 -3.02 6.61 -12.19
C THR A 486 -2.57 7.62 -13.24
N ILE A 487 -3.49 8.42 -13.76
CA ILE A 487 -3.17 9.65 -14.49
C ILE A 487 -4.02 10.76 -13.88
N SER A 488 -3.39 11.75 -13.26
CA SER A 488 -4.09 12.86 -12.61
C SER A 488 -3.35 14.17 -12.87
N ILE A 489 -3.95 15.03 -13.69
CA ILE A 489 -3.32 16.28 -14.16
C ILE A 489 -4.21 17.46 -13.80
N SER A 490 -3.74 18.31 -12.89
CA SER A 490 -4.30 19.64 -12.68
C SER A 490 -3.80 20.59 -13.77
N GLY A 491 -4.66 21.46 -14.29
CA GLY A 491 -4.24 22.54 -15.19
C GLY A 491 -3.82 22.09 -16.60
N MET A 492 -4.24 20.91 -17.05
CA MET A 492 -4.06 20.52 -18.45
C MET A 492 -4.88 21.46 -19.34
N LEU A 493 -4.22 22.27 -20.18
CA LEU A 493 -4.84 23.21 -21.10
C LEU A 493 -5.19 22.54 -22.42
N SER A 494 -4.24 21.81 -23.03
CA SER A 494 -4.43 21.13 -24.31
C SER A 494 -3.56 19.88 -24.44
N GLY A 495 -3.91 19.00 -25.38
CA GLY A 495 -3.16 17.78 -25.69
C GLY A 495 -4.03 16.53 -25.80
N SER A 496 -3.50 15.38 -25.37
CA SER A 496 -4.21 14.10 -25.52
C SER A 496 -3.77 13.04 -24.52
N ILE A 497 -4.69 12.22 -24.03
CA ILE A 497 -4.42 11.03 -23.21
C ILE A 497 -5.01 9.81 -23.92
N MET A 498 -4.23 9.11 -24.74
CA MET A 498 -4.75 8.12 -25.70
C MET A 498 -3.96 6.82 -25.73
N GLY A 499 -4.65 5.72 -26.00
CA GLY A 499 -4.01 4.40 -26.22
C GLY A 499 -3.31 3.82 -24.99
N ASN A 500 -3.50 4.40 -23.80
CA ASN A 500 -2.95 3.85 -22.56
C ASN A 500 -3.71 2.56 -22.19
N SER A 501 -2.99 1.60 -21.62
CA SER A 501 -3.50 0.30 -21.21
C SER A 501 -3.16 -0.01 -19.75
N ASP A 502 -3.79 -1.04 -19.19
CA ASP A 502 -3.27 -1.72 -18.00
C ASP A 502 -2.09 -2.64 -18.37
N ILE A 503 -1.45 -3.26 -17.37
CA ILE A 503 -0.33 -4.20 -17.60
C ILE A 503 -0.75 -5.51 -18.29
N ASN A 504 -2.06 -5.76 -18.42
CA ASN A 504 -2.63 -6.88 -19.15
C ASN A 504 -2.99 -6.53 -20.60
N ASN A 505 -2.62 -5.33 -21.06
CA ASN A 505 -2.90 -4.76 -22.36
C ASN A 505 -4.39 -4.50 -22.65
N ASN A 506 -5.22 -4.38 -21.62
CA ASN A 506 -6.58 -3.89 -21.78
C ASN A 506 -6.57 -2.35 -21.80
N PRO A 507 -7.49 -1.68 -22.52
CA PRO A 507 -7.61 -0.22 -22.44
C PRO A 507 -7.71 0.26 -20.99
N LEU A 508 -6.96 1.31 -20.67
CA LEU A 508 -6.96 1.85 -19.31
C LEU A 508 -8.38 2.33 -18.96
N ALA A 509 -8.90 1.86 -17.83
CA ALA A 509 -10.25 2.21 -17.41
C ALA A 509 -10.39 3.74 -17.24
N SER A 510 -11.52 4.30 -17.67
CA SER A 510 -11.74 5.75 -17.65
C SER A 510 -11.60 6.37 -16.26
N ASN A 511 -12.04 5.66 -15.21
CA ASN A 511 -11.93 6.11 -13.83
C ASN A 511 -10.48 6.19 -13.30
N LYS A 512 -9.49 5.69 -14.04
CA LYS A 512 -8.06 5.82 -13.74
C LYS A 512 -7.45 7.11 -14.30
N ILE A 513 -8.22 7.88 -15.06
CA ILE A 513 -7.83 9.20 -15.56
C ILE A 513 -8.67 10.25 -14.83
N ALA A 514 -8.05 11.35 -14.42
CA ALA A 514 -8.76 12.50 -13.86
C ALA A 514 -8.04 13.79 -14.29
N LEU A 515 -8.80 14.74 -14.86
CA LEU A 515 -8.30 16.09 -15.10
C LEU A 515 -8.92 17.05 -14.10
N TYR A 516 -8.09 17.85 -13.46
CA TYR A 516 -8.52 18.84 -12.47
C TYR A 516 -8.26 20.25 -12.98
N PRO A 517 -9.03 21.26 -12.51
CA PRO A 517 -8.75 22.65 -12.83
C PRO A 517 -7.32 23.03 -12.44
N LEU A 518 -6.76 24.05 -13.09
CA LEU A 518 -5.52 24.70 -12.69
C LEU A 518 -5.63 25.10 -11.23
N ARG A 519 -4.67 24.62 -10.44
CA ARG A 519 -4.54 24.92 -9.02
C ARG A 519 -3.41 25.93 -8.81
N LEU A 520 -3.67 26.91 -7.96
CA LEU A 520 -2.78 28.00 -7.62
C LEU A 520 -2.52 28.06 -6.11
N GLY A 521 -1.40 28.68 -5.73
CA GLY A 521 -1.02 28.92 -4.34
C GLY A 521 -0.70 27.67 -3.51
N GLY A 522 -0.43 26.54 -4.17
CA GLY A 522 -0.07 25.27 -3.55
C GLY A 522 -1.13 24.84 -2.54
N GLY A 523 -0.75 24.73 -1.26
CA GLY A 523 -1.65 24.35 -0.16
C GLY A 523 -2.87 25.26 0.04
N THR A 524 -2.90 26.43 -0.60
CA THR A 524 -4.04 27.36 -0.55
C THR A 524 -5.25 26.87 -1.34
N ASN A 525 -5.05 25.96 -2.32
CA ASN A 525 -6.11 25.33 -3.11
C ASN A 525 -7.04 26.33 -3.81
N ILE A 526 -6.47 27.28 -4.56
CA ILE A 526 -7.23 28.17 -5.45
C ILE A 526 -7.39 27.47 -6.79
N TYR A 527 -8.62 27.30 -7.27
CA TYR A 527 -8.92 26.59 -8.52
C TYR A 527 -9.46 27.54 -9.59
N VAL A 528 -8.91 27.46 -10.79
CA VAL A 528 -9.32 28.27 -11.95
C VAL A 528 -10.18 27.43 -12.89
N LEU A 529 -11.49 27.69 -12.91
CA LEU A 529 -12.47 26.95 -13.72
C LEU A 529 -12.58 27.47 -15.16
N GLY A 530 -12.08 28.68 -15.42
CA GLY A 530 -12.10 29.29 -16.74
C GLY A 530 -11.22 30.54 -16.81
N PHE A 531 -10.87 30.92 -18.04
CA PHE A 531 -9.88 31.96 -18.31
C PHE A 531 -10.50 33.09 -19.12
N ARG A 532 -9.95 34.30 -18.95
CA ARG A 532 -10.25 35.48 -19.76
C ARG A 532 -8.99 35.85 -20.54
N ASN A 533 -8.94 35.49 -21.82
CA ASN A 533 -7.85 35.90 -22.70
C ASN A 533 -8.15 37.27 -23.31
N LYS A 534 -7.12 38.12 -23.42
CA LYS A 534 -7.25 39.40 -24.15
C LYS A 534 -7.51 39.10 -25.63
N PRO A 535 -8.40 39.83 -26.32
CA PRO A 535 -8.76 39.54 -27.72
C PRO A 535 -7.58 39.51 -28.70
N ALA A 536 -6.50 40.23 -28.40
CA ALA A 536 -5.30 40.30 -29.23
C ALA A 536 -4.33 39.12 -29.04
N LEU A 537 -4.54 38.24 -28.05
CA LEU A 537 -3.66 37.08 -27.84
C LEU A 537 -3.90 36.02 -28.89
N ASN A 538 -2.84 35.55 -29.53
CA ASN A 538 -2.91 34.42 -30.44
C ASN A 538 -3.08 33.13 -29.62
N PRO A 539 -3.99 32.20 -29.99
CA PRO A 539 -4.08 30.89 -29.34
C PRO A 539 -2.78 30.07 -29.33
N ALA A 540 -1.82 30.37 -30.20
CA ALA A 540 -0.49 29.77 -30.19
C ALA A 540 0.45 30.38 -29.12
N ASP A 541 0.09 31.54 -28.56
CA ASP A 541 0.96 32.27 -27.64
C ASP A 541 1.11 31.57 -26.30
N VAL A 542 2.30 31.77 -25.73
CA VAL A 542 2.69 31.29 -24.41
C VAL A 542 1.81 31.81 -23.27
N SER A 543 1.17 32.95 -23.49
CA SER A 543 0.27 33.63 -22.56
C SER A 543 -1.19 33.21 -22.70
N TYR A 544 -1.52 32.35 -23.67
CA TYR A 544 -2.89 31.93 -23.92
C TYR A 544 -3.29 30.75 -23.03
N TYR A 545 -4.32 30.94 -22.21
CA TYR A 545 -4.87 29.91 -21.32
C TYR A 545 -6.30 29.58 -21.74
N GLN A 546 -6.52 28.34 -22.15
CA GLN A 546 -7.84 27.84 -22.47
C GLN A 546 -7.85 26.36 -22.17
N TYR A 547 -8.92 25.88 -21.55
CA TYR A 547 -9.17 24.44 -21.52
C TYR A 547 -9.72 24.05 -22.89
N GLU A 548 -8.93 23.31 -23.65
CA GLU A 548 -9.35 22.62 -24.87
C GLU A 548 -9.85 21.22 -24.49
N ASP A 549 -10.65 20.62 -25.36
CA ASP A 549 -11.07 19.23 -25.20
C ASP A 549 -9.84 18.31 -25.27
N ILE A 550 -9.72 17.37 -24.33
CA ILE A 550 -8.59 16.45 -24.28
C ILE A 550 -8.99 15.11 -24.89
N LEU A 551 -8.41 14.81 -26.05
CA LEU A 551 -8.66 13.55 -26.74
C LEU A 551 -8.33 12.35 -25.84
N GLY A 552 -9.24 11.39 -25.79
CA GLY A 552 -9.13 10.15 -25.00
C GLY A 552 -9.50 10.28 -23.52
N VAL A 553 -9.98 11.44 -23.08
CA VAL A 553 -10.56 11.63 -21.74
C VAL A 553 -12.08 11.75 -21.84
N PRO A 554 -12.86 10.83 -21.22
CA PRO A 554 -14.31 10.96 -21.18
C PRO A 554 -14.73 12.19 -20.37
N ALA A 555 -15.81 12.87 -20.80
CA ALA A 555 -16.30 14.08 -20.14
C ALA A 555 -16.51 13.90 -18.62
N ALA A 556 -17.02 12.74 -18.18
CA ALA A 556 -17.24 12.45 -16.75
C ALA A 556 -15.95 12.40 -15.89
N ARG A 557 -14.77 12.46 -16.52
CA ARG A 557 -13.46 12.44 -15.87
C ARG A 557 -12.65 13.72 -16.13
N ASP A 558 -13.27 14.68 -16.82
CA ASP A 558 -12.73 16.01 -17.03
C ASP A 558 -13.39 17.01 -16.07
N PHE A 559 -12.81 17.11 -14.88
CA PHE A 559 -13.35 17.95 -13.82
C PHE A 559 -12.94 19.42 -13.96
N ARG A 560 -12.15 19.80 -14.98
CA ARG A 560 -11.61 21.18 -15.15
C ARG A 560 -12.70 22.26 -15.14
N ARG A 561 -13.92 21.91 -15.56
CA ARG A 561 -15.08 22.80 -15.62
C ARG A 561 -16.29 22.31 -14.79
N GLN A 562 -16.16 21.18 -14.10
CA GLN A 562 -17.29 20.51 -13.44
C GLN A 562 -17.22 20.58 -11.91
N ILE A 563 -16.06 20.91 -11.34
CA ILE A 563 -15.93 21.08 -9.89
C ILE A 563 -16.65 22.36 -9.48
N THR A 564 -17.49 22.20 -8.48
CA THR A 564 -18.21 23.28 -7.80
C THR A 564 -17.72 23.40 -6.36
N PRO A 565 -17.95 24.53 -5.68
CA PRO A 565 -17.66 24.66 -4.26
C PRO A 565 -18.29 23.53 -3.40
N GLU A 566 -19.48 23.05 -3.75
CA GLU A 566 -20.19 22.01 -3.00
C GLU A 566 -19.59 20.61 -3.20
N THR A 567 -19.08 20.33 -4.40
CA THR A 567 -18.46 19.03 -4.74
C THR A 567 -17.00 18.95 -4.31
N ALA A 568 -16.39 20.09 -3.98
CA ALA A 568 -15.01 20.15 -3.52
C ALA A 568 -14.89 19.80 -2.04
N ALA A 569 -14.55 18.54 -1.75
CA ALA A 569 -14.39 18.01 -0.39
C ALA A 569 -13.30 18.69 0.49
N ARG A 570 -12.58 19.72 0.01
CA ARG A 570 -11.33 20.22 0.63
C ARG A 570 -11.23 21.73 0.82
N GLY A 571 -12.36 22.47 0.87
CA GLY A 571 -12.33 23.90 1.21
C GLY A 571 -11.55 24.76 0.22
N GLY A 572 -11.58 24.38 -1.07
CA GLY A 572 -10.97 25.14 -2.15
C GLY A 572 -11.71 26.45 -2.42
N ILE A 573 -11.04 27.41 -3.06
CA ILE A 573 -11.66 28.67 -3.51
C ILE A 573 -11.65 28.66 -5.03
N PHE A 574 -12.80 28.96 -5.64
CA PHE A 574 -13.02 28.79 -7.07
C PHE A 574 -13.15 30.15 -7.76
N TYR A 575 -12.47 30.29 -8.89
CA TYR A 575 -12.55 31.47 -9.74
C TYR A 575 -12.79 31.05 -11.20
N SER A 576 -13.59 31.85 -11.90
CA SER A 576 -13.79 31.78 -13.35
C SER A 576 -13.34 33.09 -13.99
N ASN A 577 -13.29 33.11 -15.33
CA ASN A 577 -12.93 34.30 -16.11
C ASN A 577 -11.62 34.98 -15.65
N VAL A 578 -10.62 34.18 -15.26
CA VAL A 578 -9.35 34.69 -14.73
C VAL A 578 -8.45 35.18 -15.87
N ASP A 579 -8.05 36.45 -15.84
CA ASP A 579 -6.99 36.98 -16.69
C ASP A 579 -5.62 36.60 -16.11
N MET A 580 -5.02 35.56 -16.68
CA MET A 580 -3.76 35.01 -16.18
C MET A 580 -2.57 35.96 -16.32
N LEU A 581 -2.60 36.90 -17.28
CA LEU A 581 -1.52 37.87 -17.44
C LEU A 581 -1.54 38.89 -16.31
N GLU A 582 -2.72 39.40 -15.97
CA GLU A 582 -2.88 40.33 -14.84
C GLU A 582 -2.56 39.65 -13.52
N LEU A 583 -3.00 38.40 -13.33
CA LEU A 583 -2.62 37.58 -12.17
C LEU A 583 -1.11 37.45 -12.07
N GLN A 584 -0.45 37.02 -13.14
CA GLN A 584 0.99 36.77 -13.14
C GLN A 584 1.80 38.03 -12.87
N SER A 585 1.40 39.17 -13.45
CA SER A 585 1.97 40.48 -13.15
C SER A 585 1.80 40.84 -11.67
N LEU A 586 0.61 40.61 -11.10
CA LEU A 586 0.35 40.85 -9.68
C LEU A 586 1.23 39.96 -8.79
N LEU A 587 1.36 38.67 -9.10
CA LEU A 587 2.17 37.72 -8.35
C LEU A 587 3.66 38.06 -8.39
N GLN A 588 4.20 38.53 -9.51
CA GLN A 588 5.58 39.00 -9.60
C GLN A 588 5.84 40.21 -8.68
N ARG A 589 4.87 41.13 -8.58
CA ARG A 589 4.96 42.31 -7.71
C ARG A 589 4.82 41.94 -6.22
N ARG A 590 3.86 41.08 -5.88
CA ARG A 590 3.50 40.75 -4.49
C ARG A 590 4.33 39.63 -3.88
N LYS A 591 4.78 38.67 -4.69
CA LYS A 591 5.51 37.45 -4.30
C LYS A 591 4.88 36.74 -3.08
N PRO A 592 3.58 36.39 -3.11
CA PRO A 592 2.92 35.79 -1.95
C PRO A 592 3.58 34.48 -1.53
N GLN A 593 3.82 34.32 -0.22
CA GLN A 593 4.49 33.16 0.38
C GLN A 593 3.54 32.37 1.30
N THR A 594 2.44 32.97 1.77
CA THR A 594 1.52 32.35 2.72
C THR A 594 0.11 32.22 2.15
N THR A 595 -0.68 31.30 2.70
CA THR A 595 -2.08 31.13 2.32
C THR A 595 -2.90 32.42 2.38
N PRO A 596 -2.84 33.25 3.45
CA PRO A 596 -3.51 34.55 3.46
C PRO A 596 -3.05 35.48 2.34
N GLN A 597 -1.76 35.54 2.03
CA GLN A 597 -1.23 36.40 0.96
C GLN A 597 -1.71 35.95 -0.42
N TRP A 598 -1.78 34.64 -0.67
CA TRP A 598 -2.33 34.08 -1.91
C TRP A 598 -3.83 34.39 -2.06
N ARG A 599 -4.61 34.24 -0.98
CA ARG A 599 -6.04 34.60 -0.96
C ARG A 599 -6.25 36.08 -1.22
N GLU A 600 -5.45 36.95 -0.62
CA GLU A 600 -5.55 38.39 -0.83
C GLU A 600 -5.18 38.78 -2.26
N ALA A 601 -4.13 38.17 -2.85
CA ALA A 601 -3.74 38.45 -4.23
C ALA A 601 -4.85 38.08 -5.23
N ILE A 602 -5.50 36.92 -5.10
CA ILE A 602 -6.58 36.54 -6.01
C ILE A 602 -7.86 37.37 -5.75
N ALA A 603 -8.13 37.76 -4.51
CA ALA A 603 -9.23 38.67 -4.18
C ALA A 603 -9.01 40.09 -4.75
N GLU A 604 -7.78 40.60 -4.72
CA GLU A 604 -7.38 41.87 -5.37
C GLU A 604 -7.66 41.81 -6.88
N LEU A 605 -7.27 40.71 -7.53
CA LEU A 605 -7.54 40.49 -8.96
C LEU A 605 -9.05 40.49 -9.27
N ALA A 606 -9.85 39.85 -8.41
CA ALA A 606 -11.31 39.81 -8.56
C ALA A 606 -11.96 41.18 -8.36
N ARG A 607 -11.54 41.95 -7.35
CA ARG A 607 -12.02 43.33 -7.13
C ARG A 607 -11.69 44.25 -8.29
N ALA A 608 -10.56 44.02 -8.98
CA ALA A 608 -10.17 44.74 -10.18
C ALA A 608 -10.93 44.28 -11.45
N GLY A 609 -11.81 43.29 -11.36
CA GLY A 609 -12.59 42.78 -12.50
C GLY A 609 -11.79 41.86 -13.44
N PHE A 610 -10.64 41.36 -13.00
CA PHE A 610 -9.78 40.43 -13.75
C PHE A 610 -9.97 38.96 -13.35
N ALA A 611 -10.86 38.68 -12.41
CA ALA A 611 -11.33 37.35 -12.07
C ALA A 611 -12.75 37.44 -11.50
N GLN A 612 -13.50 36.34 -11.56
CA GLN A 612 -14.82 36.23 -10.96
C GLN A 612 -14.80 35.10 -9.92
N GLN A 613 -15.06 35.41 -8.66
CA GLN A 613 -15.21 34.37 -7.65
C GLN A 613 -16.50 33.58 -7.90
N VAL A 614 -16.40 32.25 -7.85
CA VAL A 614 -17.55 31.36 -7.96
C VAL A 614 -18.03 31.05 -6.54
N THR A 615 -19.22 31.55 -6.21
CA THR A 615 -19.91 31.28 -4.95
C THR A 615 -20.94 30.17 -5.15
N SER A 616 -21.14 29.38 -4.09
CA SER A 616 -22.19 28.37 -3.99
C SER A 616 -23.59 28.95 -4.07
#